data_AF-A0A4Q5SZH6-F1
#
_entry.id   AF-A0A4Q5SZH6-F1
#
_cell.length_a   1.000
_cell.length_b   1.000
_cell.length_c   1.000
_cell.angle_alpha   90.00
_cell.angle_beta   90.00
_cell.angle_gamma   90.00
#
_symmetry.space_group_name_H-M   'P 1'
#
loop_
_entity.id
_entity.type
_entity.pdbx_description
1 polymer ?
#
loop_
_entity_poly.entity_id
_entity_poly.type
_entity_poly.pdbx_seq_one_letter_code
_entity_poly.pdbx_strand_id
1 'polypeptide(L)'
;MVPSREDRFLAAGTYVRLDAFVNDDDTVTSEYGVVVHCWLNEEIGMHDCYVAFFGEQGFPEGEPDESPYVLRYGSISLVVLSGKQAN
;
A
#
# COMPACT_ATOMS: atom_id res chain seq x y z
N MET A 1 18.31 -2.81 -3.61
CA MET A 1 17.62 -1.75 -4.37
C MET A 1 16.44 -1.32 -3.52
N VAL A 2 16.45 -0.10 -2.97
CA VAL A 2 15.32 0.39 -2.17
C VAL A 2 14.23 0.81 -3.17
N PRO A 3 13.00 0.27 -3.11
CA PRO A 3 11.92 0.68 -4.00
C PRO A 3 11.63 2.18 -3.83
N SER A 4 11.51 2.92 -4.94
CA SER A 4 11.37 4.38 -4.90
C SER A 4 9.98 4.79 -4.41
N ARG A 5 9.95 5.67 -3.38
CA ARG A 5 8.76 6.33 -2.83
C ARG A 5 8.59 7.69 -3.52
N GLU A 6 8.04 7.66 -4.72
CA GLU A 6 7.77 8.85 -5.52
C GLU A 6 6.27 9.11 -5.56
N ASP A 7 5.86 10.38 -5.49
CA ASP A 7 4.47 10.73 -5.79
C ASP A 7 4.19 10.48 -7.27
N ARG A 8 3.23 9.60 -7.55
CA ARG A 8 2.78 9.30 -8.91
C ARG A 8 1.45 8.57 -8.88
N PHE A 9 0.74 8.62 -10.00
CA PHE A 9 -0.44 7.81 -10.21
C PHE A 9 -0.12 6.30 -10.10
N LEU A 10 -0.87 5.59 -9.26
CA LEU A 10 -0.82 4.13 -9.15
C LEU A 10 -2.10 3.52 -9.72
N ALA A 11 -1.97 2.62 -10.69
CA ALA A 11 -3.13 1.99 -11.32
C ALA A 11 -3.84 1.06 -10.33
N ALA A 12 -5.17 0.94 -10.47
CA ALA A 12 -5.94 -0.09 -9.75
C ALA A 12 -5.36 -1.49 -10.00
N GLY A 13 -5.29 -2.31 -8.95
CA GLY A 13 -4.63 -3.62 -8.98
C GLY A 13 -3.13 -3.58 -8.69
N THR A 14 -2.53 -2.39 -8.47
CA THR A 14 -1.12 -2.27 -8.07
C THR A 14 -0.94 -2.79 -6.64
N TYR A 15 0.01 -3.71 -6.46
CA TYR A 15 0.38 -4.27 -5.16
C TYR A 15 1.31 -3.30 -4.45
N VAL A 16 0.98 -2.99 -3.20
CA VAL A 16 1.71 -2.02 -2.38
C VAL A 16 1.96 -2.55 -0.98
N ARG A 17 2.96 -1.97 -0.33
CA ARG A 17 3.24 -2.13 1.09
C ARG A 17 3.25 -0.77 1.76
N LEU A 18 2.62 -0.66 2.92
CA LEU A 18 2.73 0.49 3.82
C LEU A 18 3.67 0.11 4.95
N ASP A 19 4.69 0.94 5.20
CA ASP A 19 5.60 0.75 6.33
C ASP A 19 5.25 1.79 7.41
N ALA A 20 4.86 1.33 8.60
CA ALA A 20 4.62 2.15 9.77
C ALA A 20 5.71 1.91 10.82
N PHE A 21 6.18 2.98 11.45
CA PHE A 21 7.13 2.90 12.55
C PHE A 21 6.33 2.92 13.85
N VAL A 22 6.46 1.87 14.66
CA VAL A 22 5.88 1.84 16.01
C VAL A 22 6.86 2.52 16.96
N ASN A 23 6.33 3.30 17.91
CA ASN A 23 7.09 4.23 18.75
C ASN A 23 8.38 3.65 19.37
N ASP A 24 9.48 4.40 19.24
CA ASP A 24 10.77 4.30 19.96
C ASP A 24 11.58 2.98 19.92
N ASP A 25 11.14 1.92 19.25
CA ASP A 25 11.87 0.63 19.24
C ASP A 25 12.50 0.20 17.89
N ASP A 26 12.60 1.12 16.92
CA ASP A 26 13.09 0.85 15.55
C ASP A 26 12.32 -0.26 14.80
N THR A 27 11.20 -0.77 15.34
CA THR A 27 10.40 -1.80 14.67
C THR A 27 9.50 -1.18 13.60
N VAL A 28 9.62 -1.71 12.39
CA VAL A 28 8.74 -1.39 11.26
C VAL A 28 7.67 -2.47 11.18
N THR A 29 6.40 -2.07 11.30
CA THR A 29 5.27 -2.90 10.87
C THR A 29 4.98 -2.61 9.41
N SER A 30 4.77 -3.67 8.63
CA SER A 30 4.50 -3.58 7.20
C SER A 30 3.13 -4.18 6.92
N GLU A 31 2.25 -3.41 6.30
CA GLU A 31 0.95 -3.88 5.84
C GLU A 31 0.90 -4.00 4.31
N TYR A 32 0.24 -5.03 3.82
CA TYR A 32 0.18 -5.35 2.41
C TYR A 32 -1.20 -5.07 1.86
N GLY A 33 -1.25 -4.42 0.70
CA GLY A 33 -2.52 -4.00 0.11
C GLY A 33 -2.49 -3.87 -1.39
N VAL A 34 -3.68 -3.69 -1.96
CA VAL A 34 -3.88 -3.48 -3.40
C VAL A 34 -4.59 -2.15 -3.61
N VAL A 35 -4.08 -1.35 -4.55
CA VAL A 35 -4.71 -0.09 -4.93
C VAL A 35 -6.07 -0.37 -5.57
N VAL A 36 -7.12 0.22 -5.02
CA VAL A 36 -8.49 0.16 -5.53
C VAL A 36 -8.76 1.33 -6.48
N HIS A 37 -8.30 2.52 -6.10
CA HIS A 37 -8.46 3.74 -6.88
C HIS A 37 -7.33 4.71 -6.53
N CYS A 38 -6.86 5.48 -7.50
CA CYS A 38 -5.91 6.56 -7.26
C CYS A 38 -6.26 7.76 -8.13
N TRP A 39 -6.07 8.97 -7.61
CA TRP A 39 -6.40 10.22 -8.31
C TRP A 39 -5.45 11.34 -7.88
N LEU A 40 -5.30 12.35 -8.74
CA LEU A 40 -4.64 13.60 -8.37
C LEU A 40 -5.56 14.39 -7.45
N ASN A 41 -5.16 14.60 -6.20
CA ASN A 41 -5.86 15.50 -5.29
C ASN A 41 -5.39 16.94 -5.56
N GLU A 42 -6.24 17.71 -6.25
CA GLU A 42 -5.96 19.08 -6.67
C GLU A 42 -5.73 20.05 -5.49
N GLU A 43 -6.25 19.75 -4.30
CA GLU A 43 -6.08 20.60 -3.12
C GLU A 43 -4.63 20.62 -2.62
N ILE A 44 -3.95 19.47 -2.68
CA ILE A 44 -2.59 19.30 -2.17
C ILE A 44 -1.55 19.06 -3.27
N GLY A 45 -1.98 18.88 -4.52
CA GLY A 45 -1.12 18.64 -5.68
C GLY A 45 -0.39 17.29 -5.65
N MET A 46 -0.93 16.29 -4.95
CA MET A 46 -0.35 14.95 -4.79
C MET A 46 -1.37 13.86 -5.16
N HIS A 47 -0.90 12.66 -5.45
CA HIS A 47 -1.77 11.54 -5.72
C HIS A 47 -2.22 10.88 -4.42
N ASP A 48 -3.53 10.79 -4.23
CA ASP A 48 -4.14 10.00 -3.17
C ASP A 48 -4.64 8.69 -3.74
N CYS A 49 -4.42 7.59 -3.02
CA CYS A 49 -4.91 6.29 -3.39
C CYS A 49 -5.74 5.65 -2.26
N TYR A 50 -6.86 5.04 -2.62
CA TYR A 50 -7.56 4.06 -1.78
C TYR A 50 -6.89 2.71 -1.94
N VAL A 51 -6.53 2.08 -0.81
CA VAL A 51 -5.85 0.79 -0.75
C VAL A 51 -6.67 -0.16 0.11
N ALA A 52 -6.93 -1.35 -0.42
CA ALA A 52 -7.51 -2.47 0.32
C ALA A 52 -6.37 -3.26 0.97
N PHE A 53 -6.32 -3.28 2.31
CA PHE A 53 -5.26 -3.93 3.08
C PHE A 53 -5.68 -5.31 3.60
N PHE A 54 -4.71 -6.22 3.61
CA PHE A 54 -4.85 -7.62 4.03
C PHE A 54 -4.08 -7.93 5.32
N GLY A 55 -3.49 -6.91 5.96
CA GLY A 55 -2.71 -7.05 7.20
C GLY A 55 -1.22 -7.30 6.96
N GLU A 56 -0.55 -7.78 8.00
CA GLU A 56 0.91 -7.89 8.09
C GLU A 56 1.46 -9.20 7.51
N GLN A 57 0.61 -10.22 7.37
CA GLN A 57 1.00 -11.57 6.94
C GLN A 57 1.29 -11.67 5.43
N GLY A 58 1.09 -10.59 4.68
CA GLY A 58 1.29 -10.56 3.23
C GLY A 58 -0.03 -10.62 2.45
N PHE A 59 0.06 -11.04 1.19
CA PHE A 59 -1.11 -11.19 0.34
C PHE A 59 -1.75 -12.57 0.55
N PRO A 60 -3.08 -12.67 0.64
CA PRO A 60 -3.77 -13.95 0.76
C PRO A 60 -3.56 -14.81 -0.49
N GLU A 61 -3.38 -16.11 -0.28
CA GLU A 61 -3.41 -17.11 -1.35
C GLU A 61 -4.87 -17.48 -1.66
N GLY A 62 -5.46 -16.79 -2.64
CA GLY A 62 -6.84 -17.03 -3.04
C GLY A 62 -7.81 -16.01 -2.47
N GLU A 63 -9.00 -16.45 -2.06
CA GLU A 63 -9.99 -15.59 -1.42
C GLU A 63 -9.56 -15.33 0.04
N PRO A 64 -9.48 -14.07 0.49
CA PRO A 64 -9.16 -13.78 1.87
C PRO A 64 -10.28 -14.23 2.81
N ASP A 65 -9.90 -14.83 3.94
CA ASP A 65 -10.85 -15.25 4.99
C ASP A 65 -11.61 -14.06 5.61
N GLU A 66 -10.99 -12.88 5.60
CA GLU A 66 -11.56 -11.63 6.08
C GLU A 66 -11.65 -10.59 4.96
N SER A 67 -12.71 -9.78 4.97
CA SER A 67 -12.83 -8.68 4.01
C SER A 67 -11.72 -7.64 4.25
N PRO A 68 -10.94 -7.27 3.22
CA PRO A 68 -9.92 -6.26 3.39
C PRO A 68 -10.56 -4.92 3.73
N TYR A 69 -9.93 -4.19 4.63
CA TYR A 69 -10.38 -2.84 4.97
C TYR A 69 -9.74 -1.83 4.01
N VAL A 70 -10.44 -0.74 3.71
CA VAL A 70 -9.99 0.26 2.72
C VAL A 70 -9.64 1.57 3.41
N LEU A 71 -8.40 2.04 3.21
CA LEU A 71 -7.92 3.33 3.72
C LEU A 71 -7.34 4.19 2.59
N ARG A 72 -7.26 5.50 2.83
CA ARG A 72 -6.67 6.48 1.92
C ARG A 72 -5.25 6.81 2.37
N TYR A 73 -4.31 6.75 1.44
CA TYR A 73 -2.93 7.17 1.63
C TYR A 73 -2.44 7.97 0.43
N GLY A 74 -1.54 8.93 0.69
CA GLY A 74 -0.76 9.55 -0.38
C GLY A 74 0.11 8.50 -1.05
N SER A 75 0.23 8.54 -2.38
CA SER A 75 0.98 7.56 -3.17
C SER A 75 2.44 7.47 -2.73
N ILE A 76 3.01 8.59 -2.26
CA ILE A 76 4.36 8.70 -1.71
C ILE A 76 4.59 7.85 -0.45
N SER A 77 3.54 7.53 0.31
CA SER A 77 3.62 6.67 1.49
C SER A 77 3.65 5.18 1.13
N LEU A 78 3.39 4.82 -0.13
CA LEU A 78 3.22 3.45 -0.57
C LEU A 78 4.48 2.94 -1.29
N VAL A 79 4.93 1.76 -0.90
CA VAL A 79 6.00 1.05 -1.58
C VAL A 79 5.40 0.14 -2.63
N VAL A 80 5.66 0.41 -3.91
CA VAL A 80 5.19 -0.45 -5.02
C VAL A 80 5.97 -1.76 -5.03
N LEU A 81 5.25 -2.88 -5.02
CA LEU A 81 5.82 -4.21 -5.10
C LEU A 81 5.79 -4.69 -6.55
N SER A 82 6.97 -4.98 -7.10
CA SER A 82 7.09 -5.55 -8.44
C SER A 82 6.72 -7.04 -8.42
N GLY A 83 5.43 -7.32 -8.65
CA GLY A 83 4.89 -8.68 -8.79
C GLY A 83 4.28 -9.24 -7.51
N LYS A 84 3.31 -10.15 -7.69
CA LYS A 84 2.64 -10.91 -6.63
C LYS A 84 3.72 -11.75 -5.93
N GLN A 85 4.21 -11.30 -4.77
CA GLN A 85 5.09 -12.13 -3.94
C GLN A 85 4.18 -13.17 -3.26
N ALA A 86 3.93 -14.26 -3.99
CA ALA A 86 3.55 -15.54 -3.39
C ALA A 86 4.85 -16.14 -2.83
N ASN A 87 4.76 -16.67 -1.61
CA ASN A 87 5.84 -17.44 -0.99
C ASN A 87 5.95 -18.82 -1.68
#